data_AF-A0A2S7NY23-F1
#
_entry.id   AF-A0A2S7NY23-F1
#
_cell.length_a   1.000
_cell.length_b   1.000
_cell.length_c   1.000
_cell.angle_alpha   90.00
_cell.angle_beta   90.00
_cell.angle_gamma   90.00
#
_symmetry.space_group_name_H-M   'P 1'
#
loop_
_entity.id
_entity.type
_entity.pdbx_description
1 polymer ?
#
loop_
_entity_poly.entity_id
_entity_poly.type
_entity_poly.pdbx_seq_one_letter_code
_entity_poly.pdbx_strand_id
1 'polypeptide(L)'
;MQPKDGGATLLWVGALMLGISWPTVILRVIVRSWKRNFGKDDMWMVIGLVLFTVCASMCMVTCFYGSGQLSKDIPTADRLTGTKIYFVLEFFYASSASAIKCSIALTLHRIADTRRNFVWAIWIIVALCLAAAFIFCVVVLNICHPIDTLWSEHPTGTCNMKLDSDISFFFSVVEIITDFALAIMPAILLWNVQMKFRVKVSVILMLGMAAFASCATIVRLRFLSNYSNPNEFMYAGADIATWSLIEEGVGICAGSLSALRPLLSIFGSSNGPSDSSTVSASNRFAGSKRADINLDTFHQIVDSVVRDVDAESQKQILKETEVTVTSNNRTTSPAEWHENQVLGWQNKSFEP
;
A
#
# COMPACT_ATOMS: atom_id res chain seq x y z
N MET A 1 7.23 -16.02 32.03
CA MET A 1 6.43 -17.23 31.76
C MET A 1 6.65 -17.64 30.32
N GLN A 2 6.75 -18.93 29.99
CA GLN A 2 6.81 -19.37 28.59
C GLN A 2 5.39 -19.41 28.01
N PRO A 3 5.16 -18.95 26.76
CA PRO A 3 3.85 -19.02 26.14
C PRO A 3 3.47 -20.49 25.88
N LYS A 4 2.29 -20.91 26.33
CA LYS A 4 1.75 -22.25 26.03
C LYS A 4 1.10 -22.25 24.64
N ASP A 5 1.11 -23.41 23.98
CA ASP A 5 0.71 -23.73 22.60
C ASP A 5 0.01 -22.63 21.77
N GLY A 6 -1.20 -22.19 22.16
CA GLY A 6 -1.95 -21.15 21.44
C GLY A 6 -1.22 -19.79 21.39
N GLY A 7 -0.66 -19.36 22.53
CA GLY A 7 0.14 -18.13 22.61
C GLY A 7 1.49 -18.25 21.90
N ALA A 8 2.08 -19.45 21.82
CA ALA A 8 3.32 -19.66 21.07
C ALA A 8 3.09 -19.48 19.56
N THR A 9 1.95 -19.96 19.05
CA THR A 9 1.55 -19.77 17.65
C THR A 9 1.40 -18.28 17.33
N LEU A 10 0.69 -17.54 18.16
CA LEU A 10 0.52 -16.09 18.01
C LEU A 10 1.86 -15.35 17.96
N LEU A 11 2.80 -15.72 18.83
CA LEU A 11 4.13 -15.11 18.89
C LEU A 11 4.93 -15.35 17.60
N TRP A 12 5.01 -16.60 17.15
CA TRP A 12 5.76 -16.94 15.93
C TRP A 12 5.16 -16.31 14.68
N VAL A 13 3.82 -16.34 14.55
CA VAL A 13 3.12 -15.72 13.42
C VAL A 13 3.33 -14.21 13.42
N GLY A 14 3.20 -13.55 14.58
CA GLY A 14 3.45 -12.12 14.71
C GLY A 14 4.87 -11.72 14.35
N ALA A 15 5.87 -12.45 14.85
CA ALA A 15 7.28 -12.21 14.52
C ALA A 15 7.56 -12.38 13.01
N LEU A 16 6.99 -13.44 12.40
CA LEU A 16 7.17 -13.72 10.97
C LEU A 16 6.51 -12.65 10.10
N MET A 17 5.27 -12.24 10.40
CA MET A 17 4.57 -11.22 9.63
C MET A 17 5.25 -9.85 9.76
N LEU A 18 5.72 -9.48 10.96
CA LEU A 18 6.53 -8.28 11.13
C LEU A 18 7.83 -8.33 10.32
N GLY A 19 8.53 -9.47 10.38
CA GLY A 19 9.77 -9.70 9.64
C GLY A 19 9.61 -9.57 8.12
N ILE A 20 8.42 -9.85 7.58
CA ILE A 20 8.11 -9.72 6.14
C ILE A 20 7.57 -8.32 5.80
N SER A 21 6.72 -7.74 6.64
CA SER A 21 6.09 -6.44 6.37
C SER A 21 7.08 -5.27 6.36
N TRP A 22 8.11 -5.29 7.21
CA TRP A 22 9.12 -4.23 7.23
C TRP A 22 9.94 -4.16 5.92
N PRO A 23 10.62 -5.24 5.48
CA PRO A 23 11.37 -5.22 4.23
C PRO A 23 10.51 -4.88 3.01
N THR A 24 9.26 -5.37 2.96
CA THR A 24 8.36 -5.12 1.82
C THR A 24 8.00 -3.64 1.69
N VAL A 25 7.69 -2.96 2.81
CA VAL A 25 7.38 -1.52 2.80
C VAL A 25 8.64 -0.69 2.58
N ILE A 26 9.78 -1.06 3.18
CA ILE A 26 11.06 -0.38 2.94
C ILE A 26 11.39 -0.42 1.44
N LEU A 27 11.29 -1.60 0.82
CA LEU A 27 11.54 -1.75 -0.61
C LEU A 27 10.55 -0.92 -1.44
N ARG A 28 9.27 -0.89 -1.08
CA ARG A 28 8.26 -0.02 -1.70
C ARG A 28 8.69 1.45 -1.66
N VAL A 29 9.09 1.96 -0.50
CA VAL A 29 9.49 3.36 -0.31
C VAL A 29 10.73 3.69 -1.14
N ILE A 30 11.75 2.81 -1.14
CA ILE A 30 12.96 2.99 -1.94
C ILE A 30 12.62 3.07 -3.43
N VAL A 31 11.82 2.14 -3.96
CA VAL A 31 11.43 2.12 -5.38
C VAL A 31 10.63 3.35 -5.78
N ARG A 32 9.68 3.76 -4.94
CA ARG A 32 8.84 4.95 -5.19
C ARG A 32 9.62 6.25 -5.11
N SER A 33 10.56 6.34 -4.18
CA SER A 33 11.47 7.48 -4.05
C SER A 33 12.44 7.56 -5.23
N TRP A 34 13.04 6.44 -5.64
CA TRP A 34 13.90 6.38 -6.83
C TRP A 34 13.17 6.82 -8.11
N LYS A 35 11.90 6.44 -8.25
CA LYS A 35 11.05 6.89 -9.36
C LYS A 35 10.48 8.30 -9.20
N ARG A 36 10.84 9.04 -8.13
CA ARG A 36 10.30 10.37 -7.76
C ARG A 36 8.77 10.41 -7.80
N ASN A 37 8.15 9.31 -7.37
CA ASN A 37 6.72 9.05 -7.57
C ASN A 37 6.00 8.80 -6.24
N PHE A 38 6.54 9.34 -5.15
CA PHE A 38 6.00 9.20 -3.79
C PHE A 38 4.61 9.84 -3.72
N GLY A 39 3.61 9.04 -3.36
CA GLY A 39 2.22 9.46 -3.31
C GLY A 39 1.63 9.46 -1.91
N LYS A 40 0.42 10.01 -1.78
CA LYS A 40 -0.37 9.90 -0.54
C LYS A 40 -0.63 8.44 -0.17
N ASP A 41 -0.72 7.55 -1.15
CA ASP A 41 -0.86 6.10 -0.93
C ASP A 41 0.30 5.50 -0.14
N ASP A 42 1.54 5.95 -0.39
CA ASP A 42 2.72 5.46 0.31
C ASP A 42 2.74 5.95 1.78
N MET A 43 2.25 7.17 2.06
CA MET A 43 2.11 7.67 3.44
C MET A 43 1.12 6.83 4.25
N TRP A 44 -0.05 6.52 3.68
CA TRP A 44 -1.04 5.67 4.34
C TRP A 44 -0.51 4.25 4.59
N MET A 45 0.33 3.71 3.70
CA MET A 45 0.98 2.41 3.91
C MET A 45 1.97 2.46 5.07
N VAL A 46 2.77 3.53 5.17
CA VAL A 46 3.73 3.69 6.27
C VAL A 46 3.00 3.87 7.60
N ILE A 47 1.91 4.65 7.64
CA ILE A 47 1.06 4.78 8.82
C ILE A 47 0.48 3.41 9.21
N GLY A 48 -0.04 2.66 8.24
CA GLY A 48 -0.55 1.31 8.45
C GLY A 48 0.51 0.35 8.99
N LEU A 49 1.75 0.41 8.48
CA LEU A 49 2.87 -0.37 8.99
C LEU A 49 3.19 -0.02 10.45
N VAL A 50 3.27 1.27 10.79
CA VAL A 50 3.55 1.70 12.16
C VAL A 50 2.46 1.21 13.12
N LEU A 51 1.19 1.39 12.77
CA LEU A 51 0.07 0.90 13.58
C LEU A 51 0.07 -0.63 13.69
N PHE A 52 0.35 -1.34 12.60
CA PHE A 52 0.52 -2.80 12.59
C PHE A 52 1.65 -3.25 13.53
N THR A 53 2.77 -2.51 13.56
CA THR A 53 3.88 -2.85 14.46
C THR A 53 3.53 -2.69 15.92
N VAL A 54 2.75 -1.66 16.27
CA VAL A 54 2.23 -1.47 17.62
C VAL A 54 1.26 -2.62 17.96
N CYS A 55 0.30 -2.91 17.07
CA CYS A 55 -0.66 -4.01 17.23
C CYS A 55 0.06 -5.35 17.47
N ALA A 56 0.97 -5.73 16.57
CA ALA A 56 1.73 -6.98 16.66
C ALA A 56 2.64 -7.04 17.91
N SER A 57 3.23 -5.92 18.32
CA SER A 57 4.00 -5.87 19.57
C SER A 57 3.13 -6.14 20.79
N MET A 58 1.92 -5.57 20.85
CA MET A 58 0.97 -5.84 21.91
C MET A 58 0.48 -7.29 21.88
N CYS A 59 0.20 -7.86 20.71
CA CYS A 59 -0.11 -9.29 20.56
C CYS A 59 1.00 -10.18 21.13
N MET A 60 2.26 -9.88 20.84
CA MET A 60 3.38 -10.67 21.38
C MET A 60 3.49 -10.54 22.91
N VAL A 61 3.16 -9.37 23.46
CA VAL A 61 3.13 -9.17 24.91
C VAL A 61 1.99 -9.96 25.57
N THR A 62 0.80 -10.03 24.97
CA THR A 62 -0.33 -10.79 25.53
C THR A 62 -0.06 -12.29 25.62
N CYS A 63 0.81 -12.85 24.77
CA CYS A 63 1.29 -14.24 24.88
C CYS A 63 1.88 -14.57 26.26
N PHE A 64 2.49 -13.58 26.93
CA PHE A 64 3.07 -13.74 28.26
C PHE A 64 2.05 -13.60 29.39
N TYR A 65 0.87 -13.02 29.10
CA TYR A 65 -0.24 -12.83 30.04
C TYR A 65 -1.34 -13.89 29.90
N GLY A 66 -1.02 -15.03 29.29
CA GLY A 66 -1.94 -16.17 29.20
C GLY A 66 -2.81 -16.21 27.94
N SER A 67 -2.54 -15.38 26.92
CA SER A 67 -3.19 -15.50 25.62
C SER A 67 -3.03 -16.93 25.06
N GLY A 68 -4.13 -17.51 24.57
CA GLY A 68 -4.19 -18.88 24.03
C GLY A 68 -4.41 -19.96 25.08
N GLN A 69 -4.67 -19.59 26.34
CA GLN A 69 -5.03 -20.52 27.42
C GLN A 69 -6.48 -20.31 27.86
N LEU A 70 -7.11 -21.34 28.42
CA LEU A 70 -8.43 -21.21 29.03
C LEU A 70 -8.32 -20.40 30.34
N SER A 71 -9.39 -19.66 30.67
CA SER A 71 -9.39 -18.78 31.85
C SER A 71 -9.12 -19.49 33.19
N LYS A 72 -9.35 -20.80 33.26
CA LYS A 72 -9.07 -21.64 34.44
C LYS A 72 -7.57 -21.84 34.71
N ASP A 73 -6.73 -21.72 33.68
CA ASP A 73 -5.30 -22.04 33.72
C ASP A 73 -4.43 -20.78 33.88
N ILE A 74 -5.07 -19.60 34.00
CA ILE A 74 -4.42 -18.28 34.03
C ILE A 74 -4.69 -17.62 35.39
N PRO A 75 -3.67 -17.06 36.07
CA PRO A 75 -3.88 -16.23 37.26
C PRO A 75 -4.82 -15.05 36.98
N THR A 76 -5.68 -14.68 37.94
CA THR A 76 -6.66 -13.60 37.75
C THR A 76 -6.00 -12.27 37.36
N ALA A 77 -4.90 -11.90 38.00
CA ALA A 77 -4.16 -10.68 37.71
C ALA A 77 -3.62 -10.63 36.26
N ASP A 78 -3.10 -11.76 35.75
CA ASP A 78 -2.60 -11.88 34.38
C ASP A 78 -3.74 -11.79 33.37
N ARG A 79 -4.88 -12.43 33.66
CA ARG A 79 -6.08 -12.36 32.83
C ARG A 79 -6.60 -10.93 32.68
N LEU A 80 -6.67 -10.16 33.76
CA LEU A 80 -7.16 -8.76 33.69
C LEU A 80 -6.21 -7.87 32.90
N THR A 81 -4.90 -8.06 33.09
CA THR A 81 -3.87 -7.35 32.33
C THR A 81 -3.96 -7.71 30.85
N GLY A 82 -4.14 -8.99 30.53
CA GLY A 82 -4.39 -9.47 29.16
C GLY A 82 -5.62 -8.83 28.53
N THR A 83 -6.76 -8.80 29.24
CA THR A 83 -8.00 -8.20 28.74
C THR A 83 -7.82 -6.72 28.43
N LYS A 84 -7.10 -5.99 29.30
CA LYS A 84 -6.78 -4.58 29.08
C LYS A 84 -5.93 -4.35 27.82
N ILE A 85 -4.94 -5.21 27.57
CA ILE A 85 -4.12 -5.10 26.36
C ILE A 85 -4.94 -5.45 25.12
N TYR A 86 -5.79 -6.48 25.17
CA TYR A 86 -6.69 -6.84 24.07
C TYR A 86 -7.65 -5.71 23.70
N PHE A 87 -8.22 -5.05 24.70
CA PHE A 87 -9.06 -3.87 24.47
C PHE A 87 -8.34 -2.77 23.71
N VAL A 88 -7.08 -2.46 24.07
CA VAL A 88 -6.28 -1.45 23.36
C VAL A 88 -5.91 -1.92 21.94
N LEU A 89 -5.60 -3.21 21.80
CA LEU A 89 -5.21 -3.85 20.54
C LEU A 89 -6.32 -3.74 19.48
N GLU A 90 -7.59 -3.88 19.85
CA GLU A 90 -8.73 -3.74 18.93
C GLU A 90 -8.74 -2.39 18.20
N PHE A 91 -8.41 -1.28 18.88
CA PHE A 91 -8.32 0.04 18.26
C PHE A 91 -7.17 0.16 17.28
N PHE A 92 -6.01 -0.39 17.65
CA PHE A 92 -4.85 -0.39 16.77
C PHE A 92 -5.12 -1.20 15.52
N TYR A 93 -5.69 -2.40 15.67
CA TYR A 93 -6.11 -3.26 14.56
C TYR A 93 -7.08 -2.54 13.61
N ALA A 94 -8.19 -2.00 14.13
CA ALA A 94 -9.17 -1.30 13.28
C ALA A 94 -8.54 -0.12 12.51
N SER A 95 -7.59 0.57 13.15
CA SER A 95 -6.86 1.69 12.55
C SER A 95 -5.84 1.25 11.51
N SER A 96 -5.03 0.22 11.77
CA SER A 96 -4.05 -0.32 10.82
C SER A 96 -4.72 -0.95 9.62
N ALA A 97 -5.71 -1.81 9.82
CA ALA A 97 -6.48 -2.43 8.74
C ALA A 97 -7.08 -1.38 7.79
N SER A 98 -7.70 -0.33 8.36
CA SER A 98 -8.25 0.79 7.59
C SER A 98 -7.18 1.57 6.82
N ALA A 99 -6.04 1.86 7.45
CA ALA A 99 -4.94 2.59 6.81
C ALA A 99 -4.33 1.80 5.63
N ILE A 100 -4.15 0.49 5.79
CA ILE A 100 -3.68 -0.42 4.74
C ILE A 100 -4.66 -0.44 3.57
N LYS A 101 -5.97 -0.64 3.83
CA LYS A 101 -7.01 -0.63 2.80
C LYS A 101 -7.09 0.73 2.08
N CYS A 102 -6.97 1.84 2.80
CA CYS A 102 -6.91 3.19 2.22
C CYS A 102 -5.70 3.37 1.29
N SER A 103 -4.52 2.89 1.66
CA SER A 103 -3.34 2.92 0.79
C SER A 103 -3.57 2.15 -0.52
N ILE A 104 -4.14 0.95 -0.43
CA ILE A 104 -4.44 0.11 -1.60
C ILE A 104 -5.46 0.82 -2.50
N ALA A 105 -6.54 1.33 -1.92
CA ALA A 105 -7.58 2.07 -2.61
C ALA A 105 -7.03 3.31 -3.34
N LEU A 106 -6.17 4.11 -2.68
CA LEU A 106 -5.52 5.28 -3.28
C LEU A 106 -4.54 4.88 -4.39
N THR A 107 -3.86 3.74 -4.25
CA THR A 107 -3.01 3.21 -5.31
C THR A 107 -3.84 2.83 -6.54
N LEU A 108 -5.02 2.22 -6.34
CA LEU A 108 -5.96 1.92 -7.42
C LEU A 108 -6.56 3.19 -8.05
N HIS A 109 -6.88 4.20 -7.23
CA HIS A 109 -7.39 5.49 -7.71
C HIS A 109 -6.43 6.11 -8.71
N ARG A 110 -5.13 6.13 -8.37
CA ARG A 110 -4.08 6.65 -9.23
C ARG A 110 -3.96 5.92 -10.58
N ILE A 111 -4.33 4.65 -10.63
CA ILE A 111 -4.30 3.84 -11.86
C ILE A 111 -5.59 4.05 -12.69
N ALA A 112 -6.73 4.25 -12.02
CA ALA A 112 -8.05 4.33 -12.63
C ALA A 112 -8.50 5.77 -13.01
N ASP A 113 -7.65 6.78 -12.81
CA ASP A 113 -7.96 8.22 -12.83
C ASP A 113 -8.81 8.70 -14.03
N THR A 114 -8.70 8.04 -15.18
CA THR A 114 -9.48 8.39 -16.39
C THR A 114 -10.96 7.96 -16.34
N ARG A 115 -11.37 7.03 -15.46
CA ARG A 115 -12.75 6.48 -15.43
C ARG A 115 -13.53 6.94 -14.21
N ARG A 116 -14.39 7.95 -14.38
CA ARG A 116 -15.16 8.60 -13.31
C ARG A 116 -15.95 7.63 -12.42
N ASN A 117 -16.60 6.61 -13.00
CA ASN A 117 -17.37 5.62 -12.23
C ASN A 117 -16.48 4.80 -11.26
N PHE A 118 -15.25 4.48 -11.67
CA PHE A 118 -14.31 3.75 -10.82
C PHE A 118 -13.80 4.64 -9.69
N VAL A 119 -13.50 5.91 -9.98
CA VAL A 119 -13.09 6.88 -8.96
C VAL A 119 -14.15 7.00 -7.86
N TRP A 120 -15.43 7.15 -8.22
CA TRP A 120 -16.52 7.19 -7.24
C TRP A 120 -16.62 5.91 -6.40
N ALA A 121 -16.52 4.73 -7.04
CA ALA A 121 -16.55 3.46 -6.32
C ALA A 121 -15.38 3.31 -5.32
N ILE A 122 -14.18 3.79 -5.68
CA ILE A 122 -13.03 3.78 -4.77
C ILE A 122 -13.27 4.69 -3.56
N TRP A 123 -13.78 5.89 -3.77
CA TRP A 123 -14.12 6.80 -2.66
C TRP A 123 -15.20 6.24 -1.74
N ILE A 124 -16.19 5.52 -2.29
CA ILE A 124 -17.20 4.81 -1.50
C ILE A 124 -16.54 3.72 -0.64
N ILE A 125 -15.62 2.93 -1.20
CA ILE A 125 -14.89 1.90 -0.45
C ILE A 125 -14.07 2.53 0.69
N VAL A 126 -13.33 3.60 0.41
CA VAL A 126 -12.54 4.33 1.43
C VAL A 126 -13.45 4.87 2.54
N ALA A 127 -14.56 5.52 2.17
CA ALA A 127 -15.52 6.04 3.14
C ALA A 127 -16.14 4.92 3.98
N LEU A 128 -16.47 3.78 3.36
CA LEU A 128 -17.02 2.61 4.04
C LEU A 128 -16.02 2.01 5.05
N CYS A 129 -14.75 1.84 4.67
CA CYS A 129 -13.69 1.36 5.57
C CYS A 129 -13.53 2.29 6.79
N LEU A 130 -13.38 3.59 6.55
CA LEU A 130 -13.16 4.57 7.61
C LEU A 130 -14.38 4.71 8.53
N ALA A 131 -15.59 4.70 7.96
CA ALA A 131 -16.82 4.75 8.73
C ALA A 131 -16.99 3.50 9.59
N ALA A 132 -16.72 2.30 9.05
CA ALA A 132 -16.82 1.06 9.80
C ALA A 132 -15.83 1.03 10.97
N ALA A 133 -14.57 1.43 10.76
CA ALA A 133 -13.58 1.51 11.83
C ALA A 133 -13.94 2.56 12.88
N PHE A 134 -14.46 3.72 12.46
CA PHE A 134 -14.92 4.75 13.39
C PHE A 134 -16.09 4.25 14.26
N ILE A 135 -17.11 3.63 13.65
CA ILE A 135 -18.25 3.06 14.36
C ILE A 135 -17.78 1.97 15.32
N PHE A 136 -16.90 1.07 14.87
CA PHE A 136 -16.32 0.02 15.70
C PHE A 136 -15.65 0.61 16.95
N CYS A 137 -14.72 1.57 16.79
CA CYS A 137 -14.05 2.21 17.91
C CYS A 137 -15.02 2.89 18.89
N VAL A 138 -16.03 3.61 18.38
CA VAL A 138 -17.00 4.31 19.24
C VAL A 138 -17.85 3.32 20.05
N VAL A 139 -18.30 2.23 19.42
CA VAL A 139 -19.11 1.22 20.10
C VAL A 139 -18.27 0.46 21.12
N VAL A 140 -17.03 0.09 20.78
CA VAL A 140 -16.11 -0.61 21.69
C VAL A 140 -15.82 0.22 22.95
N LEU A 141 -15.63 1.54 22.82
CA LEU A 141 -15.50 2.45 23.97
C LEU A 141 -16.72 2.49 24.89
N ASN A 142 -17.90 2.12 24.38
CA ASN A 142 -19.18 2.17 25.11
C ASN A 142 -19.70 0.76 25.48
N ILE A 143 -18.87 -0.28 25.47
CA ILE A 143 -19.30 -1.64 25.87
C ILE A 143 -19.63 -1.73 27.36
N CYS A 144 -18.90 -1.00 28.22
CA CYS A 144 -19.04 -1.05 29.67
C CYS A 144 -19.17 0.34 30.29
N HIS A 145 -20.02 0.46 31.31
CA HIS A 145 -20.17 1.66 32.12
C HIS A 145 -20.03 1.35 33.62
N PRO A 146 -18.97 1.82 34.31
CA PRO A 146 -17.74 2.46 33.79
C PRO A 146 -16.83 1.46 33.04
N ILE A 147 -15.94 1.96 32.18
CA ILE A 147 -15.05 1.11 31.35
C ILE A 147 -14.13 0.20 32.18
N ASP A 148 -13.73 0.66 33.38
CA ASP A 148 -12.90 -0.10 34.32
C ASP A 148 -13.53 -1.43 34.75
N THR A 149 -14.85 -1.57 34.58
CA THR A 149 -15.59 -2.82 34.85
C THR A 149 -15.09 -3.98 33.99
N LEU A 150 -14.56 -3.71 32.79
CA LEU A 150 -14.08 -4.74 31.87
C LEU A 150 -12.87 -5.50 32.41
N TRP A 151 -12.02 -4.85 33.22
CA TRP A 151 -10.79 -5.43 33.77
C TRP A 151 -10.72 -5.34 35.31
N SER A 152 -11.86 -5.29 35.99
CA SER A 152 -11.95 -5.31 37.46
C SER A 152 -12.14 -6.72 38.01
N GLU A 153 -11.51 -7.05 39.15
CA GLU A 153 -11.81 -8.26 39.93
C GLU A 153 -13.20 -8.20 40.58
N HIS A 154 -13.68 -7.00 40.86
CA HIS A 154 -14.97 -6.72 41.47
C HIS A 154 -15.75 -5.73 40.59
N PRO A 155 -16.45 -6.21 39.56
CA PRO A 155 -17.18 -5.35 38.65
C PRO A 155 -18.35 -4.67 39.38
N THR A 156 -18.32 -3.33 39.47
CA THR A 156 -19.39 -2.51 40.05
C THR A 156 -20.33 -1.92 39.00
N GLY A 157 -20.03 -2.13 37.71
CA GLY A 157 -20.79 -1.63 36.56
C GLY A 157 -21.45 -2.73 35.73
N THR A 158 -22.02 -2.33 34.59
CA THR A 158 -22.64 -3.23 33.63
C THR A 158 -21.87 -3.23 32.30
N CYS A 159 -21.66 -4.42 31.74
CA CYS A 159 -21.01 -4.63 30.44
C CYS A 159 -21.94 -5.40 29.50
N ASN A 160 -21.98 -5.00 28.23
CA ASN A 160 -22.76 -5.70 27.20
C ASN A 160 -21.84 -6.47 26.24
N MET A 161 -21.44 -7.69 26.63
CA MET A 161 -20.57 -8.55 25.82
C MET A 161 -21.22 -8.98 24.48
N LYS A 162 -22.55 -8.95 24.40
CA LYS A 162 -23.26 -9.23 23.15
C LYS A 162 -23.08 -8.10 22.15
N LEU A 163 -23.14 -6.86 22.60
CA LEU A 163 -22.88 -5.68 21.76
C LEU A 163 -21.48 -5.73 21.14
N ASP A 164 -20.49 -6.15 21.91
CA ASP A 164 -19.11 -6.34 21.47
C ASP A 164 -18.97 -7.42 20.37
N SER A 165 -19.65 -8.56 20.56
CA SER A 165 -19.69 -9.62 19.54
C SER A 165 -20.42 -9.17 18.26
N ASP A 166 -21.55 -8.46 18.40
CA ASP A 166 -22.36 -7.97 17.28
C ASP A 166 -21.61 -6.90 16.47
N ILE A 167 -20.89 -5.98 17.12
CA ILE A 167 -20.12 -4.95 16.41
C ILE A 167 -18.88 -5.54 15.74
N SER A 168 -18.20 -6.48 16.38
CA SER A 168 -17.05 -7.18 15.80
C SER A 168 -17.48 -7.98 14.57
N PHE A 169 -18.67 -8.57 14.59
CA PHE A 169 -19.26 -9.25 13.43
C PHE A 169 -19.56 -8.26 12.29
N PHE A 170 -20.20 -7.13 12.60
CA PHE A 170 -20.46 -6.06 11.62
C PHE A 170 -19.17 -5.56 10.95
N PHE A 171 -18.14 -5.25 11.75
CA PHE A 171 -16.85 -4.77 11.24
C PHE A 171 -16.22 -5.79 10.29
N SER A 172 -16.18 -7.07 10.70
CA SER A 172 -15.60 -8.14 9.89
C SER A 172 -16.33 -8.35 8.56
N VAL A 173 -17.66 -8.22 8.54
CA VAL A 173 -18.46 -8.30 7.30
C VAL A 173 -18.10 -7.16 6.33
N VAL A 174 -17.94 -5.94 6.85
CA VAL A 174 -17.52 -4.80 6.02
C VAL A 174 -16.10 -5.00 5.49
N GLU A 175 -15.20 -5.56 6.29
CA GLU A 175 -13.83 -5.88 5.84
C GLU A 175 -13.81 -6.88 4.70
N ILE A 176 -14.62 -7.95 4.78
CA ILE A 176 -14.76 -8.94 3.70
C ILE A 176 -15.27 -8.26 2.42
N ILE A 177 -16.33 -7.45 2.52
CA ILE A 177 -16.91 -6.77 1.36
C ILE A 177 -15.88 -5.84 0.70
N THR A 178 -15.14 -5.08 1.51
CA THR A 178 -14.14 -4.14 1.03
C THR A 178 -12.93 -4.84 0.40
N ASP A 179 -12.51 -6.00 0.92
CA ASP A 179 -11.44 -6.81 0.31
C ASP A 179 -11.82 -7.33 -1.07
N PHE A 180 -13.02 -7.92 -1.21
CA PHE A 180 -13.50 -8.35 -2.51
C PHE A 180 -13.65 -7.17 -3.48
N ALA A 181 -14.15 -6.03 -3.02
CA ALA A 181 -14.29 -4.84 -3.84
C ALA A 181 -12.93 -4.33 -4.35
N LEU A 182 -11.91 -4.25 -3.48
CA LEU A 182 -10.55 -3.84 -3.85
C LEU A 182 -9.85 -4.85 -4.76
N ALA A 183 -10.19 -6.14 -4.67
CA ALA A 183 -9.65 -7.19 -5.52
C ALA A 183 -10.27 -7.22 -6.93
N ILE A 184 -11.59 -7.03 -7.01
CA ILE A 184 -12.35 -7.08 -8.25
C ILE A 184 -12.10 -5.80 -9.08
N MET A 185 -11.95 -4.66 -8.42
CA MET A 185 -11.66 -3.35 -9.02
C MET A 185 -10.58 -3.38 -10.13
N PRO A 186 -9.33 -3.80 -9.84
CA PRO A 186 -8.30 -3.89 -10.87
C PRO A 186 -8.63 -4.95 -11.93
N ALA A 187 -9.27 -6.06 -11.57
CA ALA A 187 -9.62 -7.10 -12.54
C ALA A 187 -10.57 -6.58 -13.62
N ILE A 188 -11.61 -5.83 -13.23
CA ILE A 188 -12.56 -5.21 -14.18
C ILE A 188 -11.88 -4.12 -15.00
N LEU A 189 -11.05 -3.28 -14.36
CA LEU A 189 -10.35 -2.20 -15.06
C LEU A 189 -9.44 -2.74 -16.17
N LEU A 190 -8.76 -3.86 -15.91
CA LEU A 190 -7.81 -4.47 -16.83
C LEU A 190 -8.44 -5.46 -17.84
N TRP A 191 -9.71 -5.86 -17.69
CA TRP A 191 -10.34 -6.90 -18.52
C TRP A 191 -10.37 -6.58 -20.02
N ASN A 192 -10.61 -5.31 -20.37
CA ASN A 192 -10.71 -4.86 -21.77
C ASN A 192 -9.38 -4.38 -22.36
N VAL A 193 -8.26 -4.52 -21.65
CA VAL A 193 -6.94 -4.09 -22.14
C VAL A 193 -6.14 -5.33 -22.51
N GLN A 194 -5.56 -5.36 -23.71
CA GLN A 194 -4.66 -6.45 -24.13
C GLN A 194 -3.37 -6.40 -23.29
N MET A 195 -3.37 -7.13 -22.18
CA MET A 195 -2.30 -7.10 -21.20
C MET A 195 -1.23 -8.16 -21.48
N LYS A 196 0.04 -7.76 -21.31
CA LYS A 196 1.18 -8.68 -21.29
C LYS A 196 1.02 -9.68 -20.15
N PHE A 197 1.47 -10.92 -20.34
CA PHE A 197 1.36 -12.03 -19.36
C PHE A 197 1.76 -11.64 -17.92
N ARG A 198 2.79 -10.82 -17.76
CA ARG A 198 3.28 -10.32 -16.46
C ARG A 198 2.22 -9.54 -15.66
N VAL A 199 1.40 -8.75 -16.33
CA VAL A 199 0.32 -7.98 -15.70
C VAL A 199 -0.84 -8.90 -15.32
N LYS A 200 -1.16 -9.88 -16.18
CA LYS A 200 -2.17 -10.90 -15.90
C LYS A 200 -1.83 -11.70 -14.64
N VAL A 201 -0.56 -12.13 -14.48
CA VAL A 201 -0.10 -12.82 -13.27
C VAL A 201 -0.23 -11.95 -12.03
N SER A 202 0.12 -10.65 -12.10
CA SER A 202 -0.02 -9.73 -10.96
C SER A 202 -1.48 -9.58 -10.50
N VAL A 203 -2.43 -9.54 -11.43
CA VAL A 203 -3.87 -9.46 -11.11
C VAL A 203 -4.36 -10.76 -10.48
N ILE A 204 -3.92 -11.92 -10.97
CA ILE A 204 -4.26 -13.23 -10.38
C ILE A 204 -3.72 -13.33 -8.96
N LEU A 205 -2.49 -12.90 -8.72
CA LEU A 205 -1.90 -12.87 -7.38
C LEU A 205 -2.67 -11.93 -6.44
N MET A 206 -3.06 -10.75 -6.91
CA MET A 206 -3.88 -9.82 -6.13
C MET A 206 -5.24 -10.43 -5.75
N LEU A 207 -5.92 -11.06 -6.70
CA LEU A 207 -7.19 -11.74 -6.44
C LEU A 207 -7.02 -12.91 -5.47
N GLY A 208 -5.94 -13.69 -5.60
CA GLY A 208 -5.62 -14.79 -4.70
C GLY A 208 -5.33 -14.33 -3.27
N MET A 209 -4.57 -13.24 -3.11
CA MET A 209 -4.30 -12.66 -1.78
C MET A 209 -5.57 -12.11 -1.13
N ALA A 210 -6.46 -11.48 -1.90
CA ALA A 210 -7.74 -11.01 -1.37
C ALA A 210 -8.67 -12.17 -0.97
N ALA A 211 -8.74 -13.22 -1.79
CA ALA A 211 -9.49 -14.42 -1.41
C ALA A 211 -8.93 -15.05 -0.14
N PHE A 212 -7.60 -15.08 0.01
CA PHE A 212 -6.95 -15.55 1.22
C PHE A 212 -7.25 -14.67 2.45
N ALA A 213 -7.21 -13.34 2.31
CA ALA A 213 -7.59 -12.40 3.37
C ALA A 213 -9.07 -12.55 3.78
N SER A 214 -9.97 -12.71 2.81
CA SER A 214 -11.39 -12.99 3.09
C SER A 214 -11.59 -14.36 3.76
N CYS A 215 -10.83 -15.39 3.40
CA CYS A 215 -10.87 -16.67 4.11
C CYS A 215 -10.38 -16.51 5.56
N ALA A 216 -9.32 -15.74 5.79
CA ALA A 216 -8.80 -15.46 7.13
C ALA A 216 -9.85 -14.78 8.03
N THR A 217 -10.54 -13.76 7.52
CA THR A 217 -11.62 -13.07 8.25
C THR A 217 -12.82 -13.99 8.48
N ILE A 218 -13.20 -14.85 7.53
CA ILE A 218 -14.27 -15.85 7.74
C ILE A 218 -13.90 -16.84 8.86
N VAL A 219 -12.65 -17.29 8.92
CA VAL A 219 -12.20 -18.17 10.02
C VAL A 219 -12.29 -17.44 11.35
N ARG A 220 -11.89 -16.16 11.40
CA ARG A 220 -12.05 -15.29 12.58
C ARG A 220 -13.52 -15.17 13.04
N LEU A 221 -14.48 -15.02 12.12
CA LEU A 221 -15.91 -14.93 12.46
C LEU A 221 -16.41 -16.13 13.27
N ARG A 222 -15.87 -17.34 13.04
CA ARG A 222 -16.27 -18.54 13.78
C ARG A 222 -15.90 -18.43 15.26
N PHE A 223 -14.75 -17.83 15.57
CA PHE A 223 -14.28 -17.65 16.94
C PHE A 223 -15.03 -16.54 17.67
N LEU A 224 -15.56 -15.54 16.96
CA LEU A 224 -16.46 -14.53 17.54
C LEU A 224 -17.71 -15.15 18.18
N SER A 225 -18.23 -16.26 17.65
CA SER A 225 -19.39 -16.94 18.26
C SER A 225 -19.06 -17.57 19.63
N ASN A 226 -17.80 -17.91 19.88
CA ASN A 226 -17.34 -18.43 21.18
C ASN A 226 -16.86 -17.32 22.12
N TYR A 227 -16.71 -16.09 21.60
CA TYR A 227 -16.25 -14.91 22.32
C TYR A 227 -17.21 -14.46 23.43
N SER A 228 -18.50 -14.81 23.32
CA SER A 228 -19.51 -14.53 24.34
C SER A 228 -19.28 -15.29 25.66
N ASN A 229 -18.43 -16.32 25.69
CA ASN A 229 -18.11 -17.04 26.92
C ASN A 229 -16.87 -16.41 27.60
N PRO A 230 -16.99 -15.80 28.79
CA PRO A 230 -15.86 -15.15 29.47
C PRO A 230 -14.76 -16.14 29.84
N ASN A 231 -15.08 -17.44 29.93
CA ASN A 231 -14.11 -18.50 30.21
C ASN A 231 -13.17 -18.80 29.03
N GLU A 232 -13.61 -18.52 27.80
CA GLU A 232 -12.90 -18.83 26.55
C GLU A 232 -12.34 -17.60 25.84
N PHE A 233 -12.61 -16.39 26.36
CA PHE A 233 -12.16 -15.12 25.77
C PHE A 233 -10.67 -15.09 25.43
N MET A 234 -9.79 -15.46 26.38
CA MET A 234 -8.33 -15.46 26.17
C MET A 234 -7.86 -16.53 25.17
N TYR A 235 -8.60 -17.63 25.07
CA TYR A 235 -8.31 -18.71 24.15
C TYR A 235 -8.73 -18.32 22.72
N ALA A 236 -9.98 -17.91 22.54
CA ALA A 236 -10.51 -17.44 21.25
C ALA A 236 -9.81 -16.16 20.77
N GLY A 237 -9.45 -15.26 21.68
CA GLY A 237 -8.74 -14.01 21.39
C GLY A 237 -7.34 -14.23 20.79
N ALA A 238 -6.66 -15.33 21.11
CA ALA A 238 -5.38 -15.68 20.50
C ALA A 238 -5.53 -16.09 19.03
N ASP A 239 -6.53 -16.92 18.73
CA ASP A 239 -6.84 -17.32 17.36
C ASP A 239 -7.27 -16.12 16.52
N ILE A 240 -8.15 -15.27 17.08
CA ILE A 240 -8.59 -14.02 16.45
C ILE A 240 -7.40 -13.10 16.14
N ALA A 241 -6.51 -12.87 17.11
CA ALA A 241 -5.32 -12.04 16.92
C ALA A 241 -4.37 -12.64 15.87
N THR A 242 -4.21 -13.97 15.86
CA THR A 242 -3.34 -14.66 14.89
C THR A 242 -3.84 -14.44 13.46
N TRP A 243 -5.13 -14.64 13.22
CA TRP A 243 -5.73 -14.41 11.90
C TRP A 243 -5.71 -12.94 11.49
N SER A 244 -5.88 -12.02 12.45
CA SER A 244 -5.77 -10.56 12.22
C SER A 244 -4.36 -10.16 11.76
N LEU A 245 -3.32 -10.71 12.39
CA LEU A 245 -1.92 -10.42 11.99
C LEU A 245 -1.60 -10.96 10.61
N ILE A 246 -2.14 -12.14 10.26
CA ILE A 246 -2.00 -12.72 8.93
C ILE A 246 -2.71 -11.84 7.89
N GLU A 247 -3.94 -11.39 8.17
CA GLU A 247 -4.71 -10.51 7.30
C GLU A 247 -3.95 -9.21 7.00
N GLU A 248 -3.51 -8.49 8.03
CA GLU A 248 -2.81 -7.21 7.89
C GLU A 248 -1.45 -7.40 7.20
N GLY A 249 -0.69 -8.45 7.57
CA GLY A 249 0.59 -8.79 6.95
C GLY A 249 0.45 -9.07 5.45
N VAL A 250 -0.54 -9.89 5.08
CA VAL A 250 -0.85 -10.18 3.67
C VAL A 250 -1.35 -8.93 2.94
N GLY A 251 -2.15 -8.09 3.59
CA GLY A 251 -2.62 -6.82 3.04
C GLY A 251 -1.47 -5.85 2.74
N ILE A 252 -0.50 -5.71 3.64
CA ILE A 252 0.71 -4.89 3.43
C ILE A 252 1.54 -5.43 2.26
N CYS A 253 1.73 -6.75 2.20
CA CYS A 253 2.44 -7.39 1.10
C CYS A 253 1.71 -7.14 -0.23
N ALA A 254 0.42 -7.46 -0.29
CA ALA A 254 -0.42 -7.30 -1.47
C ALA A 254 -0.46 -5.85 -1.98
N GLY A 255 -0.63 -4.90 -1.06
CA GLY A 255 -0.60 -3.48 -1.38
C GLY A 255 0.76 -3.05 -1.94
N SER A 256 1.85 -3.59 -1.40
CA SER A 256 3.21 -3.27 -1.85
C SER A 256 3.59 -3.93 -3.18
N LEU A 257 3.02 -5.10 -3.52
CA LEU A 257 3.22 -5.74 -4.84
C LEU A 257 2.84 -4.81 -6.00
N SER A 258 1.82 -3.97 -5.82
CA SER A 258 1.40 -3.00 -6.83
C SER A 258 2.50 -1.98 -7.19
N ALA A 259 3.31 -1.58 -6.20
CA ALA A 259 4.42 -0.64 -6.36
C ALA A 259 5.68 -1.33 -6.91
N LEU A 260 5.87 -2.63 -6.61
CA LEU A 260 7.05 -3.41 -6.99
C LEU A 260 7.01 -3.95 -8.44
N ARG A 261 5.89 -3.78 -9.16
CA ARG A 261 5.73 -4.19 -10.58
C ARG A 261 6.93 -3.86 -11.48
N PRO A 262 7.59 -2.69 -11.38
CA PRO A 262 8.74 -2.37 -12.23
C PRO A 262 9.98 -3.20 -11.91
N LEU A 263 10.24 -3.55 -10.64
CA LEU A 263 11.39 -4.36 -10.27
C LEU A 263 11.27 -5.81 -10.76
N LEU A 264 10.05 -6.36 -10.74
CA LEU A 264 9.79 -7.70 -11.27
C LEU A 264 10.12 -7.80 -12.77
N SER A 265 10.05 -6.68 -13.51
CA SER A 265 10.43 -6.66 -14.91
C SER A 265 11.94 -6.72 -15.14
N ILE A 266 12.73 -6.19 -14.21
CA ILE A 266 14.19 -6.15 -14.25
C ILE A 266 14.76 -7.51 -13.84
N PHE A 267 14.28 -8.09 -12.74
CA PHE A 267 14.72 -9.42 -12.28
C PHE A 267 14.22 -10.55 -13.19
N GLY A 268 13.02 -10.44 -13.75
CA GLY A 268 12.46 -11.42 -14.70
C GLY A 268 13.03 -11.32 -16.13
N SER A 269 14.08 -10.53 -16.36
CA SER A 269 14.78 -10.44 -17.65
C SER A 269 16.08 -11.25 -17.69
N SER A 270 16.46 -11.93 -16.61
CA SER A 270 17.79 -12.56 -16.53
C SER A 270 17.88 -14.01 -17.01
N ASN A 271 16.79 -14.75 -17.29
CA ASN A 271 16.88 -16.18 -17.67
C ASN A 271 15.81 -16.60 -18.70
N GLY A 272 15.91 -16.09 -19.93
CA GLY A 272 15.27 -16.73 -21.09
C GLY A 272 16.35 -17.46 -21.90
N PRO A 273 16.23 -18.77 -22.19
CA PRO A 273 17.13 -19.42 -23.12
C PRO A 273 16.96 -18.77 -24.50
N SER A 274 18.06 -18.36 -25.10
CA SER A 274 18.12 -17.95 -26.49
C SER A 274 17.84 -19.18 -27.38
N ASP A 275 16.57 -19.50 -27.61
CA ASP A 275 16.19 -20.48 -28.63
C ASP A 275 16.40 -19.85 -30.02
N SER A 276 17.63 -19.96 -30.50
CA SER A 276 17.94 -19.85 -31.92
C SER A 276 17.48 -21.13 -32.62
N SER A 277 16.27 -21.12 -33.17
CA SER A 277 15.85 -22.12 -34.16
C SER A 277 15.47 -21.44 -35.48
N THR A 278 16.49 -21.35 -36.33
CA THR A 278 16.51 -21.49 -37.80
C THR A 278 15.21 -21.20 -38.55
N VAL A 279 15.06 -19.95 -39.01
CA VAL A 279 14.25 -19.65 -40.19
C VAL A 279 15.15 -19.80 -41.42
N SER A 280 14.97 -20.89 -42.16
CA SER A 280 15.56 -21.05 -43.50
C SER A 280 14.96 -20.00 -44.45
N ALA A 281 15.76 -18.99 -44.80
CA ALA A 281 15.48 -18.10 -45.91
C ALA A 281 16.26 -18.59 -47.15
N SER A 282 15.53 -18.92 -48.22
CA SER A 282 16.08 -19.16 -49.54
C SER A 282 16.11 -17.86 -50.37
N ASN A 283 17.16 -17.76 -51.20
CA ASN A 283 17.37 -16.84 -52.32
C ASN A 283 17.70 -15.36 -51.98
N ARG A 284 18.96 -14.97 -52.18
CA ARG A 284 19.57 -14.37 -53.40
C ARG A 284 19.33 -12.86 -53.49
N PHE A 285 20.36 -12.06 -53.23
CA PHE A 285 21.11 -11.27 -54.23
C PHE A 285 22.07 -10.27 -53.55
N ALA A 286 23.33 -10.33 -53.98
CA ALA A 286 24.40 -9.32 -54.05
C ALA A 286 24.42 -8.08 -53.10
N GLY A 287 25.36 -8.11 -52.15
CA GLY A 287 26.54 -7.22 -52.08
C GLY A 287 26.36 -5.70 -51.94
N SER A 288 26.65 -5.16 -50.75
CA SER A 288 27.83 -4.30 -50.48
C SER A 288 27.79 -3.76 -49.04
N LYS A 289 28.97 -3.56 -48.47
CA LYS A 289 29.31 -3.39 -47.05
C LYS A 289 28.58 -2.22 -46.36
N ARG A 290 28.01 -2.47 -45.18
CA ARG A 290 27.63 -1.43 -44.20
C ARG A 290 28.42 -1.67 -42.92
N ALA A 291 29.12 -0.63 -42.49
CA ALA A 291 29.99 -0.60 -41.33
C ALA A 291 29.22 -0.94 -40.04
N ASP A 292 29.84 -1.79 -39.21
CA ASP A 292 29.44 -2.04 -37.83
C ASP A 292 29.39 -0.73 -37.06
N ILE A 293 28.24 -0.43 -36.46
CA ILE A 293 28.10 0.65 -35.50
C ILE A 293 28.60 0.11 -34.16
N ASN A 294 29.79 0.57 -33.78
CA ASN A 294 30.47 0.21 -32.54
C ASN A 294 29.64 0.64 -31.31
N LEU A 295 29.51 -0.28 -30.35
CA LEU A 295 28.79 -0.18 -29.07
C LEU A 295 29.29 0.98 -28.18
N ASP A 296 30.47 1.52 -28.46
CA ASP A 296 31.03 2.71 -27.82
C ASP A 296 30.15 3.96 -28.01
N THR A 297 29.37 4.02 -29.09
CA THR A 297 28.45 5.14 -29.38
C THR A 297 27.33 5.26 -28.34
N PHE A 298 26.91 4.15 -27.73
CA PHE A 298 25.81 4.17 -26.76
C PHE A 298 26.26 4.68 -25.39
N HIS A 299 27.50 4.38 -24.99
CA HIS A 299 28.10 4.96 -23.79
C HIS A 299 28.34 6.47 -23.94
N GLN A 300 28.68 6.93 -25.14
CA GLN A 300 28.89 8.35 -25.42
C GLN A 300 27.59 9.18 -25.36
N ILE A 301 26.45 8.59 -25.74
CA ILE A 301 25.12 9.23 -25.60
C ILE A 301 24.69 9.31 -24.14
N VAL A 302 24.99 8.28 -23.34
CA VAL A 302 24.68 8.30 -21.89
C VAL A 302 25.55 9.35 -21.17
N ASP A 303 26.84 9.45 -21.50
CA ASP A 303 27.74 10.46 -20.92
C ASP A 303 27.48 11.90 -21.40
N SER A 304 26.87 12.10 -22.58
CA SER A 304 26.42 13.43 -23.03
C SER A 304 25.13 13.85 -22.33
N VAL A 305 24.20 12.91 -22.11
CA VAL A 305 22.94 13.18 -21.38
C VAL A 305 23.21 13.47 -19.89
N VAL A 306 24.18 12.79 -19.26
CA VAL A 306 24.57 13.08 -17.87
C VAL A 306 25.22 14.46 -17.75
N ARG A 307 25.99 14.92 -18.74
CA ARG A 307 26.59 16.26 -18.76
C ARG A 307 25.56 17.39 -18.96
N ASP A 308 24.49 17.17 -19.72
CA ASP A 308 23.45 18.18 -19.94
C ASP A 308 22.61 18.45 -18.67
N VAL A 309 22.43 17.45 -17.81
CA VAL A 309 21.68 17.59 -16.54
C VAL A 309 22.39 18.50 -15.54
N ASP A 310 23.73 18.48 -15.50
CA ASP A 310 24.52 19.36 -14.63
C ASP A 310 24.61 20.80 -15.17
N ALA A 311 24.52 20.99 -16.50
CA ALA A 311 24.54 22.31 -17.14
C ALA A 311 23.22 23.09 -16.94
N GLU A 312 22.11 22.42 -16.64
CA GLU A 312 20.79 23.04 -16.49
C GLU A 312 20.53 23.57 -15.06
N SER A 313 21.25 23.06 -14.04
CA SER A 313 21.18 23.59 -12.66
C SER A 313 21.87 24.95 -12.50
N GLN A 314 22.83 25.32 -13.36
CA GLN A 314 23.48 26.63 -13.28
C GLN A 314 22.71 27.75 -14.03
N LYS A 315 21.72 27.41 -14.87
CA LYS A 315 21.00 28.40 -15.68
C LYS A 315 19.78 29.02 -14.98
N GLN A 316 19.30 28.45 -13.86
CA GLN A 316 18.14 28.96 -13.13
C GLN A 316 18.44 30.05 -12.09
N ILE A 317 19.70 30.43 -11.88
CA ILE A 317 20.09 31.50 -10.93
C ILE A 317 20.14 32.89 -11.61
N LEU A 318 20.24 32.96 -12.95
CA LEU A 318 20.18 34.24 -13.69
C LEU A 318 18.79 34.42 -14.32
N LYS A 319 17.81 34.76 -13.49
CA LYS A 319 16.62 35.48 -13.96
C LYS A 319 16.84 36.97 -13.72
N GLU A 320 16.82 37.75 -14.79
CA GLU A 320 16.39 39.15 -14.69
C GLU A 320 15.37 39.45 -15.81
N THR A 321 14.28 40.07 -15.36
CA THR A 321 13.10 40.61 -16.07
C THR A 321 13.56 41.88 -16.84
N GLU A 322 13.01 42.37 -17.96
CA GLU A 322 11.64 42.86 -18.18
C GLU A 322 11.45 43.57 -19.57
N VAL A 323 10.26 43.39 -20.18
CA VAL A 323 9.36 44.27 -21.02
C VAL A 323 9.64 44.73 -22.47
N THR A 324 8.65 44.33 -23.30
CA THR A 324 7.82 44.93 -24.40
C THR A 324 8.11 46.32 -24.98
N VAL A 325 7.99 46.50 -26.32
CA VAL A 325 7.14 47.54 -26.99
C VAL A 325 6.71 47.10 -28.42
N THR A 326 5.44 47.38 -28.74
CA THR A 326 4.65 47.24 -29.98
C THR A 326 4.94 48.25 -31.11
N SER A 327 4.63 47.92 -32.38
CA SER A 327 3.93 48.84 -33.32
C SER A 327 3.41 48.12 -34.58
N ASN A 328 2.47 48.74 -35.28
CA ASN A 328 1.37 48.14 -36.03
C ASN A 328 1.28 48.66 -37.49
N ASN A 329 0.62 47.86 -38.35
CA ASN A 329 -0.19 48.21 -39.53
C ASN A 329 0.38 48.58 -40.94
N ARG A 330 0.04 47.67 -41.87
CA ARG A 330 -0.67 47.80 -43.18
C ARG A 330 0.01 48.21 -44.51
N THR A 331 -0.41 47.42 -45.53
CA THR A 331 -0.65 47.63 -46.98
C THR A 331 0.49 47.45 -48.03
N THR A 332 0.33 46.34 -48.79
CA THR A 332 0.49 46.11 -50.26
C THR A 332 1.79 46.46 -51.02
N SER A 333 2.50 45.39 -51.47
CA SER A 333 3.15 45.14 -52.80
C SER A 333 4.17 46.15 -53.41
N PRO A 334 5.11 45.73 -54.28
CA PRO A 334 6.06 44.61 -54.21
C PRO A 334 7.53 45.10 -54.43
N ALA A 335 8.50 44.27 -54.06
CA ALA A 335 9.92 44.40 -54.44
C ALA A 335 10.69 45.61 -53.88
N GLU A 336 11.19 45.49 -52.65
CA GLU A 336 12.50 46.04 -52.28
C GLU A 336 12.94 45.44 -50.95
N TRP A 337 14.22 45.08 -50.86
CA TRP A 337 14.81 44.47 -49.67
C TRP A 337 14.89 45.51 -48.55
N HIS A 338 14.19 45.26 -47.44
CA HIS A 338 14.39 46.01 -46.21
C HIS A 338 14.94 45.12 -45.10
N GLU A 339 16.07 45.60 -44.60
CA GLU A 339 16.87 45.12 -43.49
C GLU A 339 16.05 45.10 -42.20
N ASN A 340 15.96 43.93 -41.56
CA ASN A 340 15.42 43.84 -40.20
C ASN A 340 16.43 44.51 -39.25
N GLN A 341 16.21 45.78 -38.91
CA GLN A 341 16.92 46.39 -37.80
C GLN A 341 16.49 45.72 -36.50
N VAL A 342 17.42 45.00 -35.88
CA VAL A 342 17.26 44.49 -34.53
C VAL A 342 17.38 45.69 -33.59
N LEU A 343 16.26 46.14 -33.02
CA LEU A 343 16.30 47.13 -31.95
C LEU A 343 17.14 46.57 -30.81
N GLY A 344 18.16 47.33 -30.43
CA GLY A 344 19.17 46.94 -29.46
C GLY A 344 18.58 46.49 -28.13
N TRP A 345 19.28 45.57 -27.50
CA TRP A 345 19.03 45.21 -26.12
C TRP A 345 19.53 46.33 -25.20
N GLN A 346 18.62 46.95 -24.43
CA GLN A 346 19.05 47.68 -23.25
C GLN A 346 19.33 46.66 -22.14
N ASN A 347 20.60 46.34 -21.92
CA ASN A 347 21.03 45.82 -20.64
C ASN A 347 21.09 47.01 -19.66
N LYS A 348 20.24 47.01 -18.63
CA LYS A 348 20.55 47.77 -17.42
C LYS A 348 21.71 47.07 -16.74
N SER A 349 22.91 47.51 -17.05
CA SER A 349 24.10 47.26 -16.24
C SER A 349 23.96 48.05 -14.93
N PHE A 350 23.66 47.35 -13.85
CA PHE A 350 24.19 47.77 -12.55
C PHE A 350 25.63 47.27 -12.47
N GLU A 351 26.55 48.22 -12.43
CA GLU A 351 27.98 48.07 -12.16
C GLU A 351 28.27 48.99 -10.96
N PRO A 352 29.36 48.80 -10.22
CA PRO A 352 29.78 47.63 -9.45
C PRO A 352 29.34 47.66 -7.97
#